data_AF-A0A9N9MUU5-F1
#
_entry.id   AF-A0A9N9MUU5-F1
#
_cell.length_a   1.000
_cell.length_b   1.000
_cell.length_c   1.000
_cell.angle_alpha   90.00
_cell.angle_beta   90.00
_cell.angle_gamma   90.00
#
_symmetry.space_group_name_H-M   'P 1'
#
loop_
_entity.id
_entity.type
_entity.pdbx_description
1 polymer ?
#
loop_
_entity_poly.entity_id
_entity_poly.type
_entity_poly.pdbx_seq_one_letter_code
_entity_poly.pdbx_strand_id
1 'polypeptide(L)'
;MDLDREDLILSEDYVSTIDNEFINISSEFDVVHFEKIFDVEKSKFVINLIVSVLNECMNELAILRSVNLQNDLGLNPDKLLQYTTVEERYMGQENHAEYRINSTNSNFDKLAKDINMFYVLFKEVCQEIRAYGTYNVMQDTFEIIKRMQKEEEDLLEDEANQEKVIKDLVNCREQERIENIHTIEETNSKIQKLKFLVEDIYIYGQHEVQYFNKWEQSRMEQNILKNKGKEQHYETIISKTNIKMQQENRCDNELERYFEETRNDAMEEIQQWMKQYDEDTEQLESNIAELKINLDEITEQRIIANEKYAKRQAEIDDWLEYRRIKEAKELQRMKEIKAATKIQAWWRGVMFRKQLGPYRKKKKGKGKDKKGKKKGKK
;
A
#
# COMPACT_ATOMS: atom_id res chain seq x y z
N MET A 1 -24.45 -46.65 37.60
CA MET A 1 -24.84 -47.53 36.47
C MET A 1 -23.54 -47.85 35.75
N ASP A 2 -22.60 -48.54 36.39
CA ASP A 2 -22.73 -49.89 36.96
C ASP A 2 -23.52 -50.78 36.02
N LEU A 3 -22.80 -51.46 35.14
CA LEU A 3 -22.94 -52.89 34.94
C LEU A 3 -21.61 -53.45 34.42
N ASP A 4 -21.14 -54.42 35.18
CA ASP A 4 -19.92 -55.19 35.06
C ASP A 4 -19.85 -56.04 33.78
N ARG A 5 -18.62 -56.32 33.35
CA ARG A 5 -18.14 -57.56 32.71
C ARG A 5 -16.62 -57.47 32.66
N GLU A 6 -15.95 -57.78 33.76
CA GLU A 6 -15.33 -59.08 34.04
C GLU A 6 -14.21 -59.44 33.05
N ASP A 7 -12.99 -59.22 33.54
CA ASP A 7 -11.78 -59.90 33.14
C ASP A 7 -11.98 -61.43 33.13
N LEU A 8 -11.54 -62.09 32.07
CA LEU A 8 -11.16 -63.50 32.16
C LEU A 8 -9.92 -63.76 31.31
N ILE A 9 -8.78 -63.69 32.01
CA ILE A 9 -7.52 -64.33 31.63
C ILE A 9 -7.73 -65.84 31.83
N LEU A 10 -7.59 -66.63 30.76
CA LEU A 10 -7.32 -68.06 30.78
C LEU A 10 -6.29 -68.29 29.65
N SER A 11 -5.01 -68.21 29.97
CA SER A 11 -4.16 -69.32 30.42
C SER A 11 -4.00 -70.41 29.35
N GLU A 12 -2.75 -70.51 28.92
CA GLU A 12 -2.11 -71.68 28.34
C GLU A 12 -2.51 -72.99 29.04
N ASP A 13 -2.17 -74.08 28.37
CA ASP A 13 -2.29 -75.48 28.78
C ASP A 13 -3.64 -76.14 28.50
N TYR A 14 -3.78 -76.63 27.26
CA TYR A 14 -4.29 -77.99 27.03
C TYR A 14 -3.58 -78.60 25.83
N VAL A 15 -2.28 -78.87 26.02
CA VAL A 15 -1.58 -79.95 25.33
C VAL A 15 -1.99 -81.24 26.04
N SER A 16 -2.89 -82.00 25.42
CA SER A 16 -3.06 -83.43 25.69
C SER A 16 -3.25 -84.10 24.33
N THR A 17 -2.16 -84.54 23.72
CA THR A 17 -1.79 -85.97 23.74
C THR A 17 -2.97 -86.82 23.26
N ILE A 18 -3.27 -86.70 21.97
CA ILE A 18 -3.93 -87.81 21.26
C ILE A 18 -2.77 -88.74 20.90
N ASP A 19 -2.59 -89.72 21.76
CA ASP A 19 -1.71 -90.85 21.56
C ASP A 19 -2.05 -91.49 20.21
N ASN A 20 -1.13 -91.30 19.26
CA ASN A 20 -0.99 -92.14 18.10
C ASN A 20 -0.68 -93.56 18.60
N GLU A 21 -1.71 -94.38 18.81
CA GLU A 21 -1.60 -95.84 18.76
C GLU A 21 -1.30 -96.25 17.30
N PHE A 22 -0.13 -95.83 16.82
CA PHE A 22 0.59 -96.59 15.82
C PHE A 22 0.96 -97.90 16.49
N ILE A 23 0.32 -98.97 16.03
CA ILE A 23 0.68 -100.33 16.35
C ILE A 23 2.15 -100.51 15.97
N ASN A 24 3.00 -100.36 16.97
CA ASN A 24 4.42 -100.65 16.93
C ASN A 24 4.58 -102.18 16.96
N ILE A 25 4.22 -102.87 15.87
CA ILE A 25 4.70 -104.23 15.61
C ILE A 25 6.09 -104.09 15.00
N SER A 26 7.05 -103.65 15.81
CA SER A 26 8.48 -103.76 15.48
C SER A 26 9.31 -104.29 16.66
N SER A 27 8.66 -105.02 17.57
CA SER A 27 9.26 -105.53 18.81
C SER A 27 8.90 -106.99 19.09
N GLU A 28 8.77 -107.85 18.07
CA GLU A 28 8.74 -109.30 18.30
C GLU A 28 9.10 -110.11 17.04
N PHE A 29 10.14 -109.68 16.33
CA PHE A 29 10.97 -110.60 15.53
C PHE A 29 12.41 -110.16 15.74
N ASP A 30 12.97 -110.62 16.85
CA ASP A 30 14.40 -110.74 17.02
C ASP A 30 14.94 -111.54 15.82
N VAL A 31 15.41 -110.83 14.79
CA VAL A 31 16.29 -111.37 13.75
C VAL A 31 17.66 -111.56 14.39
N VAL A 32 17.71 -112.42 15.40
CA VAL A 32 18.93 -112.98 15.93
C VAL A 32 19.42 -113.96 14.87
N HIS A 33 20.44 -113.52 14.14
CA HIS A 33 21.44 -114.35 13.47
C HIS A 33 20.94 -115.70 12.90
N PHE A 34 20.40 -115.66 11.68
CA PHE A 34 20.40 -116.82 10.78
C PHE A 34 21.61 -116.82 9.82
N GLU A 35 22.68 -116.08 10.17
CA GLU A 35 23.97 -116.21 9.50
C GLU A 35 24.76 -117.35 10.14
N LYS A 36 24.91 -118.44 9.38
CA LYS A 36 25.59 -119.71 9.70
C LYS A 36 24.74 -120.68 10.52
N ILE A 37 24.06 -121.60 9.83
CA ILE A 37 24.22 -123.06 9.99
C ILE A 37 23.59 -123.70 8.75
N PHE A 38 24.41 -124.14 7.81
CA PHE A 38 24.01 -125.21 6.89
C PHE A 38 25.09 -126.28 6.92
N ASP A 39 25.02 -127.12 7.95
CA ASP A 39 25.67 -128.42 7.99
C ASP A 39 24.95 -129.30 6.94
N VAL A 40 25.67 -129.83 5.95
CA VAL A 40 25.12 -130.28 4.65
C VAL A 40 24.01 -131.35 4.75
N GLU A 41 23.94 -132.13 5.84
CA GLU A 41 22.87 -133.11 6.07
C GLU A 41 21.70 -132.58 6.92
N LYS A 42 21.94 -131.70 7.90
CA LYS A 42 20.87 -131.02 8.66
C LYS A 42 20.19 -129.94 7.82
N SER A 43 20.93 -129.35 6.89
CA SER A 43 20.48 -128.37 5.91
C SER A 43 19.29 -128.87 5.10
N LYS A 44 19.34 -130.11 4.61
CA LYS A 44 18.29 -130.65 3.74
C LYS A 44 16.97 -130.90 4.46
N PHE A 45 17.01 -131.36 5.71
CA PHE A 45 15.81 -131.54 6.53
C PHE A 45 15.16 -130.20 6.89
N VAL A 46 15.97 -129.22 7.29
CA VAL A 46 15.49 -127.87 7.63
C VAL A 46 14.96 -127.14 6.38
N ILE A 47 15.65 -127.24 5.25
CA ILE A 47 15.19 -126.72 3.94
C ILE A 47 13.85 -127.36 3.57
N ASN A 48 13.71 -128.69 3.70
CA ASN A 48 12.45 -129.36 3.38
C ASN A 48 11.32 -129.00 4.35
N LEU A 49 11.63 -128.77 5.63
CA LEU A 49 10.65 -128.32 6.62
C LEU A 49 10.16 -126.89 6.30
N ILE A 50 11.09 -125.96 6.05
CA ILE A 50 10.76 -124.57 5.69
C ILE A 50 9.96 -124.53 4.39
N VAL A 51 10.39 -125.30 3.38
CA VAL A 51 9.67 -125.43 2.11
C VAL A 51 8.28 -126.04 2.33
N SER A 52 8.14 -127.03 3.22
CA SER A 52 6.84 -127.64 3.55
C SER A 52 5.88 -126.62 4.17
N VAL A 53 6.36 -125.84 5.15
CA VAL A 53 5.59 -124.77 5.80
C VAL A 53 5.22 -123.69 4.80
N LEU A 54 6.16 -123.24 3.96
CA LEU A 54 5.88 -122.25 2.92
C LEU A 54 4.92 -122.78 1.84
N ASN A 55 4.94 -124.08 1.50
CA ASN A 55 3.95 -124.67 0.60
C ASN A 55 2.57 -124.76 1.26
N GLU A 56 2.50 -125.03 2.57
CA GLU A 56 1.25 -125.01 3.33
C GLU A 56 0.66 -123.60 3.33
N CYS A 57 1.47 -122.58 3.63
CA CYS A 57 1.08 -121.18 3.51
C CYS A 57 0.70 -120.79 2.07
N MET A 58 1.39 -121.31 1.05
CA MET A 58 1.00 -121.10 -0.35
C MET A 58 -0.33 -121.77 -0.69
N ASN A 59 -0.63 -122.95 -0.15
CA ASN A 59 -1.90 -123.62 -0.34
C ASN A 59 -3.04 -122.83 0.32
N GLU A 60 -2.80 -122.31 1.53
CA GLU A 60 -3.74 -121.42 2.21
C GLU A 60 -3.96 -120.11 1.45
N LEU A 61 -2.88 -119.47 0.96
CA LEU A 61 -2.97 -118.29 0.10
C LEU A 61 -3.61 -118.60 -1.26
N ALA A 62 -3.44 -119.80 -1.81
CA ALA A 62 -4.12 -120.23 -3.03
C ALA A 62 -5.63 -120.37 -2.81
N ILE A 63 -6.04 -120.87 -1.65
CA ILE A 63 -7.45 -120.92 -1.25
C ILE A 63 -7.99 -119.50 -1.11
N LEU A 64 -7.30 -118.61 -0.39
CA LEU A 64 -7.70 -117.21 -0.25
C LEU A 64 -7.73 -116.47 -1.60
N ARG A 65 -6.79 -116.74 -2.50
CA ARG A 65 -6.77 -116.24 -3.88
C ARG A 65 -7.97 -116.76 -4.68
N SER A 66 -8.36 -118.01 -4.50
CA SER A 66 -9.52 -118.61 -5.19
C SER A 66 -10.86 -118.08 -4.69
N VAL A 67 -10.95 -117.68 -3.42
CA VAL A 67 -12.16 -117.06 -2.86
C VAL A 67 -12.30 -115.60 -3.33
N ASN A 68 -11.18 -114.93 -3.62
CA ASN A 68 -11.14 -113.51 -3.96
C ASN A 68 -11.06 -113.22 -5.48
N LEU A 69 -11.41 -114.20 -6.33
CA LEU A 69 -11.30 -114.19 -7.80
C LEU A 69 -12.15 -113.14 -8.54
N GLN A 70 -12.98 -112.36 -7.83
CA GLN A 70 -13.86 -111.34 -8.42
C GLN A 70 -13.18 -109.98 -8.65
N ASN A 71 -11.94 -109.79 -8.17
CA ASN A 71 -11.25 -108.50 -8.18
C ASN A 71 -10.14 -108.44 -9.24
N ASP A 72 -9.94 -107.27 -9.84
CA ASP A 72 -8.93 -107.04 -10.89
C ASP A 72 -7.50 -107.09 -10.31
N LEU A 73 -6.78 -108.16 -10.67
CA LEU A 73 -5.39 -108.40 -10.22
C LEU A 73 -4.36 -107.51 -10.96
N GLY A 74 -4.78 -106.70 -11.93
CA GLY A 74 -3.93 -105.75 -12.64
C GLY A 74 -2.97 -106.37 -13.66
N LEU A 75 -2.06 -105.55 -14.17
CA LEU A 75 -1.09 -105.92 -15.21
C LEU A 75 0.03 -106.81 -14.63
N ASN A 76 0.15 -108.04 -15.16
CA ASN A 76 1.13 -109.08 -14.83
C ASN A 76 0.99 -109.72 -13.43
N PRO A 77 -0.02 -110.58 -13.21
CA PRO A 77 -0.28 -111.24 -11.93
C PRO A 77 0.79 -112.25 -11.47
N ASP A 78 1.76 -112.60 -12.32
CA ASP A 78 2.79 -113.62 -12.05
C ASP A 78 4.22 -113.06 -11.96
N LYS A 79 4.40 -111.73 -11.91
CA LYS A 79 5.73 -111.11 -11.77
C LYS A 79 6.03 -110.75 -10.32
N LEU A 80 7.28 -110.98 -9.90
CA LEU A 80 7.80 -110.52 -8.62
C LEU A 80 7.71 -108.99 -8.54
N LEU A 81 7.42 -108.45 -7.35
CA LEU A 81 7.33 -107.01 -7.12
C LEU A 81 8.62 -106.32 -7.57
N GLN A 82 8.49 -105.41 -8.53
CA GLN A 82 9.56 -104.51 -8.92
C GLN A 82 9.36 -103.17 -8.22
N TYR A 83 10.46 -102.51 -7.91
CA TYR A 83 10.40 -101.15 -7.41
C TYR A 83 9.79 -100.23 -8.48
N THR A 84 8.81 -99.46 -8.07
CA THR A 84 8.10 -98.45 -8.87
C THR A 84 8.21 -97.15 -8.09
N THR A 85 8.59 -96.04 -8.72
CA THR A 85 8.73 -94.77 -7.99
C THR A 85 7.37 -94.21 -7.58
N VAL A 86 7.36 -93.28 -6.63
CA VAL A 86 6.18 -92.51 -6.24
C VAL A 86 5.42 -91.96 -7.43
N GLU A 87 6.15 -91.34 -8.37
CA GLU A 87 5.56 -90.70 -9.53
C GLU A 87 4.88 -91.73 -10.43
N GLU A 88 5.47 -92.89 -10.64
CA GLU A 88 4.85 -93.97 -11.42
C GLU A 88 3.65 -94.62 -10.70
N ARG A 89 3.64 -94.62 -9.36
CA ARG A 89 2.51 -95.12 -8.56
C ARG A 89 1.28 -94.19 -8.62
N TYR A 90 1.51 -92.88 -8.63
CA TYR A 90 0.46 -91.90 -8.35
C TYR A 90 0.25 -90.84 -9.45
N MET A 91 1.17 -90.65 -10.40
CA MET A 91 0.99 -89.70 -11.50
C MET A 91 0.32 -90.39 -12.69
N GLY A 92 -0.92 -89.97 -13.01
CA GLY A 92 -1.69 -90.44 -14.17
C GLY A 92 -3.00 -91.16 -13.87
N GLN A 93 -3.40 -91.32 -12.60
CA GLN A 93 -4.74 -91.77 -12.23
C GLN A 93 -5.69 -90.58 -12.08
N GLU A 94 -6.31 -90.14 -13.18
CA GLU A 94 -7.17 -88.95 -13.24
C GLU A 94 -8.47 -89.02 -12.39
N ASN A 95 -8.77 -90.15 -11.72
CA ASN A 95 -10.02 -90.35 -10.98
C ASN A 95 -9.84 -90.54 -9.46
N HIS A 96 -9.12 -89.63 -8.80
CA HIS A 96 -9.04 -89.60 -7.33
C HIS A 96 -10.41 -89.39 -6.64
N ALA A 97 -11.41 -88.87 -7.36
CA ALA A 97 -12.77 -88.68 -6.85
C ALA A 97 -13.59 -89.98 -6.80
N GLU A 98 -13.40 -90.93 -7.71
CA GLU A 98 -14.11 -92.23 -7.69
C GLU A 98 -13.55 -93.20 -6.63
N TYR A 99 -12.25 -93.14 -6.35
CA TYR A 99 -11.59 -93.99 -5.35
C TYR A 99 -12.06 -93.72 -3.91
N ARG A 100 -12.42 -92.47 -3.57
CA ARG A 100 -12.97 -92.14 -2.23
C ARG A 100 -14.40 -92.65 -2.03
N ILE A 101 -15.17 -92.82 -3.10
CA ILE A 101 -16.60 -93.17 -3.03
C ILE A 101 -16.80 -94.70 -2.90
N ASN A 102 -15.82 -95.52 -3.33
CA ASN A 102 -15.87 -97.00 -3.29
C ASN A 102 -14.87 -97.61 -2.27
N SER A 103 -14.72 -97.01 -1.08
CA SER A 103 -13.72 -97.44 -0.07
C SER A 103 -13.83 -98.92 0.35
N THR A 104 -15.03 -99.50 0.29
CA THR A 104 -15.23 -100.93 0.60
C THR A 104 -14.64 -101.85 -0.47
N ASN A 105 -14.79 -101.53 -1.76
CA ASN A 105 -14.21 -102.33 -2.85
C ASN A 105 -12.69 -102.14 -2.95
N SER A 106 -12.18 -100.93 -2.69
CA SER A 106 -10.73 -100.65 -2.70
C SER A 106 -9.94 -101.47 -1.68
N ASN A 107 -10.51 -101.76 -0.50
CA ASN A 107 -9.86 -102.59 0.51
C ASN A 107 -9.78 -104.06 0.08
N PHE A 108 -10.83 -104.58 -0.58
CA PHE A 108 -10.83 -105.94 -1.12
C PHE A 108 -9.91 -106.07 -2.36
N ASP A 109 -9.79 -105.02 -3.17
CA ASP A 109 -8.86 -104.96 -4.31
C ASP A 109 -7.40 -104.89 -3.83
N LYS A 110 -7.12 -104.09 -2.80
CA LYS A 110 -5.80 -104.05 -2.14
C LYS A 110 -5.46 -105.41 -1.53
N LEU A 111 -6.39 -106.01 -0.79
CA LEU A 111 -6.23 -107.35 -0.22
C LEU A 111 -5.99 -108.42 -1.30
N ALA A 112 -6.69 -108.35 -2.43
CA ALA A 112 -6.48 -109.28 -3.55
C ALA A 112 -5.08 -109.13 -4.16
N LYS A 113 -4.59 -107.90 -4.31
CA LYS A 113 -3.23 -107.59 -4.78
C LYS A 113 -2.16 -108.08 -3.80
N ASP A 114 -2.36 -107.85 -2.49
CA ASP A 114 -1.45 -108.29 -1.44
C ASP A 114 -1.38 -109.83 -1.35
N ILE A 115 -2.53 -110.51 -1.36
CA ILE A 115 -2.60 -111.99 -1.39
C ILE A 115 -1.84 -112.54 -2.61
N ASN A 116 -2.02 -111.92 -3.79
CA ASN A 116 -1.32 -112.34 -5.00
C ASN A 116 0.19 -112.07 -4.93
N MET A 117 0.60 -110.93 -4.38
CA MET A 117 2.01 -110.59 -4.16
C MET A 117 2.69 -111.62 -3.25
N PHE A 118 2.10 -111.94 -2.10
CA PHE A 118 2.63 -112.95 -1.18
C PHE A 118 2.66 -114.35 -1.79
N TYR A 119 1.66 -114.71 -2.58
CA TYR A 119 1.63 -115.99 -3.30
C TYR A 119 2.80 -116.11 -4.30
N VAL A 120 3.02 -115.08 -5.13
CA VAL A 120 4.14 -115.05 -6.09
C VAL A 120 5.49 -115.01 -5.35
N LEU A 121 5.59 -114.23 -4.27
CA LEU A 121 6.78 -114.16 -3.43
C LEU A 121 7.14 -115.52 -2.84
N PHE A 122 6.21 -116.19 -2.17
CA PHE A 122 6.46 -117.50 -1.56
C PHE A 122 6.73 -118.57 -2.61
N LYS A 123 6.15 -118.46 -3.81
CA LYS A 123 6.45 -119.36 -4.92
C LYS A 123 7.91 -119.21 -5.39
N GLU A 124 8.42 -117.99 -5.52
CA GLU A 124 9.81 -117.74 -5.91
C GLU A 124 10.80 -118.04 -4.78
N VAL A 125 10.47 -117.72 -3.53
CA VAL A 125 11.28 -118.06 -2.34
C VAL A 125 11.35 -119.57 -2.13
N CYS A 126 10.26 -120.31 -2.34
CA CYS A 126 10.28 -121.78 -2.33
C CYS A 126 11.19 -122.35 -3.42
N GLN A 127 11.23 -121.72 -4.60
CA GLN A 127 12.13 -122.12 -5.68
C GLN A 127 13.59 -121.80 -5.33
N GLU A 128 13.87 -120.61 -4.78
CA GLU A 128 15.20 -120.18 -4.36
C GLU A 128 15.77 -121.06 -3.23
N ILE A 129 14.97 -121.35 -2.21
CA ILE A 129 15.36 -122.20 -1.07
C ILE A 129 15.60 -123.65 -1.54
N ARG A 130 14.80 -124.17 -2.48
CA ARG A 130 15.02 -125.52 -3.06
C ARG A 130 16.26 -125.61 -3.94
N ALA A 131 16.60 -124.53 -4.65
CA ALA A 131 17.69 -124.53 -5.64
C ALA A 131 19.05 -124.11 -5.06
N TYR A 132 19.07 -123.09 -4.20
CA TYR A 132 20.29 -122.44 -3.73
C TYR A 132 20.39 -122.34 -2.19
N GLY A 133 19.31 -122.62 -1.46
CA GLY A 133 19.27 -122.56 0.00
C GLY A 133 19.33 -121.13 0.58
N THR A 134 19.09 -120.12 -0.26
CA THR A 134 19.08 -118.70 0.09
C THR A 134 17.65 -118.14 0.03
N TYR A 135 17.45 -116.95 0.59
CA TYR A 135 16.15 -116.25 0.63
C TYR A 135 16.27 -114.79 0.17
N ASN A 136 17.23 -114.49 -0.70
CA ASN A 136 17.53 -113.13 -1.14
C ASN A 136 16.34 -112.48 -1.85
N VAL A 137 15.51 -113.27 -2.55
CA VAL A 137 14.29 -112.79 -3.19
C VAL A 137 13.30 -112.20 -2.16
N MET A 138 13.21 -112.81 -0.97
CA MET A 138 12.38 -112.27 0.12
C MET A 138 12.98 -110.99 0.72
N GLN A 139 14.31 -110.94 0.84
CA GLN A 139 15.00 -109.78 1.38
C GLN A 139 14.91 -108.58 0.44
N ASP A 140 15.18 -108.77 -0.86
CA ASP A 140 15.11 -107.72 -1.88
C ASP A 140 13.70 -107.16 -2.00
N THR A 141 12.67 -108.02 -1.98
CA THR A 141 11.26 -107.58 -2.04
C THR A 141 10.83 -106.84 -0.78
N PHE A 142 11.30 -107.27 0.40
CA PHE A 142 11.05 -106.55 1.64
C PHE A 142 11.74 -105.18 1.65
N GLU A 143 12.99 -105.09 1.17
CA GLU A 143 13.70 -103.82 1.02
C GLU A 143 13.01 -102.87 0.03
N ILE A 144 12.46 -103.41 -1.07
CA ILE A 144 11.64 -102.66 -2.02
C ILE A 144 10.38 -102.10 -1.34
N ILE A 145 9.61 -102.94 -0.62
CA ILE A 145 8.39 -102.51 0.08
C ILE A 145 8.71 -101.44 1.12
N LYS A 146 9.76 -101.64 1.92
CA LYS A 146 10.18 -100.70 2.95
C LYS A 146 10.58 -99.34 2.37
N ARG A 147 11.28 -99.34 1.22
CA ARG A 147 11.63 -98.09 0.51
C ARG A 147 10.36 -97.39 0.00
N MET A 148 9.42 -98.12 -0.58
CA MET A 148 8.17 -97.56 -1.10
C MET A 148 7.29 -96.97 0.02
N GLN A 149 7.22 -97.64 1.17
CA GLN A 149 6.51 -97.14 2.36
C GLN A 149 7.15 -95.86 2.89
N LYS A 150 8.48 -95.83 2.98
CA LYS A 150 9.19 -94.63 3.43
C LYS A 150 8.94 -93.43 2.51
N GLU A 151 8.97 -93.64 1.19
CA GLU A 151 8.62 -92.59 0.24
C GLU A 151 7.19 -92.06 0.42
N GLU A 152 6.23 -92.93 0.75
CA GLU A 152 4.85 -92.51 1.04
C GLU A 152 4.76 -91.70 2.34
N GLU A 153 5.50 -92.10 3.37
CA GLU A 153 5.61 -91.34 4.62
C GLU A 153 6.24 -89.95 4.39
N ASP A 154 7.34 -89.89 3.65
CA ASP A 154 8.05 -88.65 3.34
C ASP A 154 7.13 -87.68 2.56
N LEU A 155 6.33 -88.18 1.60
CA LEU A 155 5.36 -87.36 0.86
C LEU A 155 4.22 -86.83 1.72
N LEU A 156 3.69 -87.64 2.65
CA LEU A 156 2.63 -87.21 3.55
C LEU A 156 3.14 -86.14 4.52
N GLU A 157 4.38 -86.26 4.97
CA GLU A 157 5.03 -85.23 5.77
C GLU A 157 5.22 -83.93 4.96
N ASP A 158 5.68 -84.04 3.72
CA ASP A 158 5.83 -82.90 2.81
C ASP A 158 4.48 -82.23 2.50
N GLU A 159 3.41 -83.00 2.25
CA GLU A 159 2.06 -82.46 2.05
C GLU A 159 1.58 -81.70 3.28
N ALA A 160 1.72 -82.29 4.48
CA ALA A 160 1.31 -81.64 5.73
C ALA A 160 2.10 -80.35 6.00
N ASN A 161 3.40 -80.33 5.65
CA ASN A 161 4.23 -79.14 5.74
C ASN A 161 3.81 -78.07 4.71
N GLN A 162 3.54 -78.47 3.46
CA GLN A 162 3.03 -77.57 2.42
C GLN A 162 1.67 -76.98 2.80
N GLU A 163 0.76 -77.77 3.37
CA GLU A 163 -0.55 -77.29 3.82
C GLU A 163 -0.42 -76.23 4.90
N LYS A 164 0.50 -76.41 5.87
CA LYS A 164 0.82 -75.38 6.87
C LYS A 164 1.35 -74.11 6.21
N VAL A 165 2.32 -74.22 5.31
CA VAL A 165 2.88 -73.06 4.61
C VAL A 165 1.83 -72.33 3.78
N ILE A 166 0.96 -73.05 3.07
CA ILE A 166 -0.14 -72.46 2.31
C ILE A 166 -1.09 -71.71 3.25
N LYS A 167 -1.45 -72.32 4.38
CA LYS A 167 -2.33 -71.69 5.38
C LYS A 167 -1.71 -70.42 5.95
N ASP A 168 -0.43 -70.45 6.29
CA ASP A 168 0.30 -69.28 6.78
C ASP A 168 0.38 -68.18 5.73
N LEU A 169 0.66 -68.51 4.47
CA LEU A 169 0.67 -67.55 3.36
C LEU A 169 -0.71 -66.93 3.12
N VAL A 170 -1.78 -67.72 3.22
CA VAL A 170 -3.17 -67.21 3.10
C VAL A 170 -3.47 -66.24 4.24
N ASN A 171 -3.08 -66.58 5.47
CA ASN A 171 -3.26 -65.70 6.63
C ASN A 171 -2.44 -64.41 6.49
N CYS A 172 -1.17 -64.49 6.10
CA CYS A 172 -0.31 -63.32 5.86
C CYS A 172 -0.90 -62.42 4.77
N ARG A 173 -1.37 -62.99 3.66
CA ARG A 173 -2.01 -62.24 2.58
C ARG A 173 -3.27 -61.52 3.06
N GLU A 174 -4.11 -62.19 3.85
CA GLU A 174 -5.34 -61.59 4.36
C GLU A 174 -5.04 -60.48 5.39
N GLN A 175 -4.04 -60.68 6.23
CA GLN A 175 -3.57 -59.66 7.17
C GLN A 175 -3.04 -58.42 6.44
N GLU A 176 -2.19 -58.59 5.43
CA GLU A 176 -1.71 -57.50 4.58
C GLU A 176 -2.87 -56.79 3.86
N ARG A 177 -3.90 -57.53 3.42
CA ARG A 177 -5.09 -56.94 2.80
C ARG A 177 -5.84 -56.03 3.79
N ILE A 178 -6.03 -56.48 5.03
CA ILE A 178 -6.71 -55.71 6.08
C ILE A 178 -5.89 -54.46 6.44
N GLU A 179 -4.57 -54.59 6.61
CA GLU A 179 -3.69 -53.45 6.92
C GLU A 179 -3.67 -52.41 5.80
N ASN A 180 -3.64 -52.85 4.54
CA ASN A 180 -3.74 -51.96 3.39
C ASN A 180 -5.08 -51.23 3.36
N ILE A 181 -6.20 -51.90 3.67
CA ILE A 181 -7.50 -51.24 3.75
C ILE A 181 -7.52 -50.19 4.86
N HIS A 182 -7.02 -50.53 6.05
CA HIS A 182 -6.96 -49.61 7.18
C HIS A 182 -6.11 -48.36 6.87
N THR A 183 -4.93 -48.55 6.27
CA THR A 183 -4.07 -47.41 5.87
C THR A 183 -4.71 -46.54 4.79
N ILE A 184 -5.45 -47.13 3.83
CA ILE A 184 -6.24 -46.38 2.85
C ILE A 184 -7.33 -45.56 3.54
N GLU A 185 -8.07 -46.15 4.50
CA GLU A 185 -9.12 -45.45 5.24
C GLU A 185 -8.58 -44.30 6.10
N GLU A 186 -7.46 -44.51 6.78
CA GLU A 186 -6.79 -43.46 7.56
C GLU A 186 -6.30 -42.30 6.68
N THR A 187 -5.64 -42.62 5.57
CA THR A 187 -5.12 -41.61 4.64
C THR A 187 -6.27 -40.85 3.98
N ASN A 188 -7.35 -41.53 3.59
CA ASN A 188 -8.55 -40.90 3.05
C ASN A 188 -9.21 -39.96 4.09
N SER A 189 -9.27 -40.38 5.36
CA SER A 189 -9.77 -39.54 6.46
C SER A 189 -8.90 -38.30 6.67
N LYS A 190 -7.57 -38.42 6.59
CA LYS A 190 -6.63 -37.29 6.64
C LYS A 190 -6.83 -36.34 5.46
N ILE A 191 -6.99 -36.88 4.24
CA ILE A 191 -7.27 -36.10 3.03
C ILE A 191 -8.57 -35.31 3.18
N GLN A 192 -9.64 -35.91 3.69
CA GLN A 192 -10.90 -35.20 3.91
C GLN A 192 -10.75 -34.05 4.91
N LYS A 193 -10.08 -34.27 6.05
CA LYS A 193 -9.79 -33.21 7.04
C LYS A 193 -9.00 -32.06 6.41
N LEU A 194 -7.96 -32.37 5.65
CA LEU A 194 -7.16 -31.36 4.96
C LEU A 194 -7.98 -30.59 3.92
N LYS A 195 -8.87 -31.27 3.18
CA LYS A 195 -9.78 -30.60 2.23
C LYS A 195 -10.70 -29.60 2.92
N PHE A 196 -11.30 -29.98 4.06
CA PHE A 196 -12.14 -29.06 4.84
C PHE A 196 -11.35 -27.86 5.35
N LEU A 197 -10.14 -28.08 5.88
CA LEU A 197 -9.30 -26.98 6.37
C LEU A 197 -8.90 -26.01 5.25
N VAL A 198 -8.59 -26.52 4.05
CA VAL A 198 -8.26 -25.68 2.89
C VAL A 198 -9.48 -24.85 2.46
N GLU A 199 -10.66 -25.47 2.41
CA GLU A 199 -11.91 -24.78 2.08
C GLU A 199 -12.24 -23.69 3.11
N ASP A 200 -12.12 -24.00 4.40
CA ASP A 200 -12.34 -23.04 5.49
C ASP A 200 -11.39 -21.84 5.39
N ILE A 201 -10.10 -22.08 5.16
CA ILE A 201 -9.10 -21.02 4.98
C ILE A 201 -9.41 -20.18 3.74
N TYR A 202 -9.84 -20.82 2.64
CA TYR A 202 -10.20 -20.13 1.40
C TYR A 202 -11.41 -19.21 1.62
N ILE A 203 -12.49 -19.74 2.21
CA ILE A 203 -13.71 -18.98 2.51
C ILE A 203 -13.40 -17.83 3.48
N TYR A 204 -12.65 -18.10 4.55
CA TYR A 204 -12.25 -17.08 5.51
C TYR A 204 -11.42 -15.97 4.85
N GLY A 205 -10.40 -16.35 4.07
CA GLY A 205 -9.56 -15.40 3.34
C GLY A 205 -10.36 -14.57 2.33
N GLN A 206 -11.33 -15.17 1.65
CA GLN A 206 -12.21 -14.45 0.74
C GLN A 206 -13.08 -13.42 1.49
N HIS A 207 -13.63 -13.79 2.64
CA HIS A 207 -14.39 -12.86 3.49
C HIS A 207 -13.52 -11.73 4.06
N GLU A 208 -12.29 -12.04 4.47
CA GLU A 208 -11.33 -11.05 4.96
C GLU A 208 -10.99 -10.01 3.88
N VAL A 209 -10.71 -10.47 2.65
CA VAL A 209 -10.47 -9.58 1.51
C VAL A 209 -11.69 -8.73 1.18
N GLN A 210 -12.89 -9.31 1.17
CA GLN A 210 -14.13 -8.56 0.93
C GLN A 210 -14.39 -7.51 2.02
N TYR A 211 -14.16 -7.87 3.29
CA TYR A 211 -14.29 -6.96 4.41
C TYR A 211 -13.30 -5.80 4.28
N PHE A 212 -12.03 -6.12 4.01
CA PHE A 212 -10.98 -5.12 3.84
C PHE A 212 -11.29 -4.16 2.70
N ASN A 213 -11.75 -4.67 1.55
CA ASN A 213 -12.14 -3.84 0.41
C ASN A 213 -13.30 -2.89 0.75
N LYS A 214 -14.34 -3.38 1.43
CA LYS A 214 -15.48 -2.54 1.86
C LYS A 214 -15.04 -1.50 2.89
N TRP A 215 -14.16 -1.89 3.81
CA TRP A 215 -13.61 -0.99 4.82
C TRP A 215 -12.78 0.12 4.18
N GLU A 216 -11.85 -0.22 3.28
CA GLU A 216 -11.00 0.74 2.59
C GLU A 216 -11.82 1.67 1.68
N GLN A 217 -12.82 1.13 0.99
CA GLN A 217 -13.77 1.95 0.21
C GLN A 217 -14.51 2.96 1.10
N SER A 218 -15.05 2.52 2.23
CA SER A 218 -15.76 3.40 3.17
C SER A 218 -14.83 4.48 3.73
N ARG A 219 -13.58 4.11 4.04
CA ARG A 219 -12.55 5.03 4.50
C ARG A 219 -12.20 6.07 3.43
N MET A 220 -12.04 5.64 2.18
CA MET A 220 -11.78 6.52 1.04
C MET A 220 -12.93 7.50 0.83
N GLU A 221 -14.18 7.01 0.83
CA GLU A 221 -15.39 7.83 0.69
C GLU A 221 -15.49 8.89 1.81
N GLN A 222 -15.23 8.49 3.06
CA GLN A 222 -15.21 9.41 4.21
C GLN A 222 -14.12 10.49 4.03
N ASN A 223 -12.93 10.11 3.58
CA ASN A 223 -11.84 11.04 3.37
C ASN A 223 -12.14 12.04 2.24
N ILE A 224 -12.70 11.56 1.12
CA ILE A 224 -13.18 12.41 0.02
C ILE A 224 -14.21 13.40 0.52
N LEU A 225 -15.20 12.96 1.29
CA LEU A 225 -16.25 13.84 1.82
C LEU A 225 -15.68 14.91 2.75
N LYS A 226 -14.75 14.54 3.63
CA LYS A 226 -14.06 15.47 4.54
C LYS A 226 -13.24 16.51 3.78
N ASN A 227 -12.51 16.09 2.75
CA ASN A 227 -11.71 16.99 1.93
C ASN A 227 -12.58 17.92 1.12
N LYS A 228 -13.64 17.40 0.49
CA LYS A 228 -14.63 18.21 -0.24
C LYS A 228 -15.29 19.26 0.65
N GLY A 229 -15.65 18.90 1.89
CA GLY A 229 -16.19 19.85 2.85
C GLY A 229 -15.22 20.99 3.21
N LYS A 230 -13.93 20.67 3.38
CA LYS A 230 -12.88 21.69 3.60
C LYS A 230 -12.65 22.56 2.37
N GLU A 231 -12.64 21.96 1.18
CA GLU A 231 -12.47 22.66 -0.09
C GLU A 231 -13.59 23.67 -0.31
N GLN A 232 -14.85 23.25 -0.15
CA GLN A 232 -16.03 24.13 -0.23
C GLN A 232 -15.99 25.26 0.81
N HIS A 233 -15.50 24.98 2.02
CA HIS A 233 -15.33 26.00 3.05
C HIS A 233 -14.33 27.08 2.62
N TYR A 234 -13.16 26.67 2.12
CA TYR A 234 -12.15 27.62 1.63
C TYR A 234 -12.60 28.35 0.37
N GLU A 235 -13.30 27.67 -0.55
CA GLU A 235 -13.87 28.29 -1.75
C GLU A 235 -14.88 29.39 -1.37
N THR A 236 -15.72 29.14 -0.37
CA THR A 236 -16.65 30.14 0.17
C THR A 236 -15.90 31.34 0.77
N ILE A 237 -14.82 31.10 1.51
CA ILE A 237 -13.98 32.18 2.07
C ILE A 237 -13.34 32.99 0.96
N ILE A 238 -12.73 32.34 -0.04
CA ILE A 238 -12.10 32.99 -1.19
C ILE A 238 -13.12 33.86 -1.93
N SER A 239 -14.31 33.32 -2.22
CA SER A 239 -15.39 34.06 -2.88
C SER A 239 -15.81 35.29 -2.08
N LYS A 240 -16.05 35.15 -0.77
CA LYS A 240 -16.41 36.27 0.12
C LYS A 240 -15.31 37.34 0.18
N THR A 241 -14.06 36.93 0.30
CA THR A 241 -12.92 37.86 0.32
C THR A 241 -12.76 38.57 -1.01
N ASN A 242 -12.95 37.88 -2.13
CA ASN A 242 -12.89 38.48 -3.46
C ASN A 242 -13.98 39.54 -3.67
N ILE A 243 -15.21 39.29 -3.22
CA ILE A 243 -16.29 40.29 -3.25
C ILE A 243 -15.92 41.52 -2.41
N LYS A 244 -15.38 41.32 -1.20
CA LYS A 244 -14.92 42.44 -0.36
C LYS A 244 -13.82 43.26 -1.02
N MET A 245 -12.83 42.58 -1.61
CA MET A 245 -11.73 43.23 -2.33
C MET A 245 -12.24 44.02 -3.54
N GLN A 246 -13.21 43.49 -4.29
CA GLN A 246 -13.83 44.21 -5.40
C GLN A 246 -14.60 45.46 -4.93
N GLN A 247 -15.28 45.36 -3.78
CA GLN A 247 -15.98 46.50 -3.18
C GLN A 247 -15.01 47.57 -2.70
N GLU A 248 -13.91 47.18 -2.02
CA GLU A 248 -12.85 48.09 -1.58
C GLU A 248 -12.21 48.80 -2.76
N ASN A 249 -11.79 48.07 -3.80
CA ASN A 249 -11.27 48.66 -5.04
C ASN A 249 -12.25 49.66 -5.67
N ARG A 250 -13.57 49.38 -5.63
CA ARG A 250 -14.56 50.32 -6.13
C ARG A 250 -14.64 51.58 -5.28
N CYS A 251 -14.68 51.46 -3.96
CA CYS A 251 -14.67 52.59 -3.04
C CYS A 251 -13.40 53.43 -3.20
N ASP A 252 -12.24 52.80 -3.34
CA ASP A 252 -10.96 53.47 -3.56
C ASP A 252 -10.98 54.27 -4.87
N ASN A 253 -11.45 53.68 -5.97
CA ASN A 253 -11.59 54.40 -7.25
C ASN A 253 -12.56 55.60 -7.15
N GLU A 254 -13.67 55.45 -6.43
CA GLU A 254 -14.62 56.56 -6.20
C GLU A 254 -13.99 57.66 -5.34
N LEU A 255 -13.20 57.31 -4.33
CA LEU A 255 -12.47 58.24 -3.47
C LEU A 255 -11.36 58.97 -4.23
N GLU A 256 -10.57 58.25 -5.03
CA GLU A 256 -9.55 58.84 -5.90
C GLU A 256 -10.18 59.84 -6.86
N ARG A 257 -11.30 59.49 -7.48
CA ARG A 257 -12.04 60.40 -8.36
C ARG A 257 -12.52 61.65 -7.62
N TYR A 258 -13.05 61.50 -6.41
CA TYR A 258 -13.47 62.63 -5.59
C TYR A 258 -12.29 63.56 -5.25
N PHE A 259 -11.13 63.00 -4.88
CA PHE A 259 -9.94 63.80 -4.61
C PHE A 259 -9.39 64.47 -5.87
N GLU A 260 -9.44 63.80 -7.02
CA GLU A 260 -9.08 64.34 -8.32
C GLU A 260 -9.95 65.57 -8.67
N GLU A 261 -11.27 65.46 -8.48
CA GLU A 261 -12.23 66.54 -8.70
C GLU A 261 -12.00 67.70 -7.73
N THR A 262 -11.89 67.42 -6.43
CA THR A 262 -11.62 68.44 -5.41
C THR A 262 -10.29 69.16 -5.66
N ARG A 263 -9.26 68.42 -6.12
CA ARG A 263 -7.97 69.01 -6.49
C ARG A 263 -8.12 69.93 -7.70
N ASN A 264 -8.89 69.53 -8.71
CA ASN A 264 -9.13 70.34 -9.89
C ASN A 264 -9.90 71.62 -9.54
N ASP A 265 -10.95 71.53 -8.72
CA ASP A 265 -11.70 72.69 -8.24
C ASP A 265 -10.78 73.69 -7.52
N ALA A 266 -9.92 73.19 -6.62
CA ALA A 266 -8.93 74.04 -5.94
C ALA A 266 -7.91 74.66 -6.91
N MET A 267 -7.48 73.92 -7.95
CA MET A 267 -6.60 74.47 -8.98
C MET A 267 -7.31 75.55 -9.81
N GLU A 268 -8.58 75.37 -10.14
CA GLU A 268 -9.39 76.37 -10.83
C GLU A 268 -9.56 77.64 -9.98
N GLU A 269 -9.86 77.50 -8.68
CA GLU A 269 -9.90 78.64 -7.75
C GLU A 269 -8.55 79.38 -7.70
N ILE A 270 -7.44 78.65 -7.58
CA ILE A 270 -6.09 79.26 -7.61
C ILE A 270 -5.87 80.01 -8.92
N GLN A 271 -6.23 79.44 -10.07
CA GLN A 271 -6.10 80.09 -11.37
C GLN A 271 -6.96 81.36 -11.48
N GLN A 272 -8.20 81.32 -10.96
CA GLN A 272 -9.08 82.49 -10.91
C GLN A 272 -8.47 83.61 -10.05
N TRP A 273 -7.99 83.27 -8.85
CA TRP A 273 -7.34 84.25 -7.98
C TRP A 273 -6.07 84.82 -8.61
N MET A 274 -5.22 83.98 -9.21
CA MET A 274 -4.02 84.44 -9.93
C MET A 274 -4.39 85.44 -11.02
N LYS A 275 -5.41 85.14 -11.84
CA LYS A 275 -5.89 86.05 -12.89
C LYS A 275 -6.40 87.37 -12.30
N GLN A 276 -7.16 87.33 -11.21
CA GLN A 276 -7.64 88.54 -10.54
C GLN A 276 -6.48 89.38 -10.01
N TYR A 277 -5.49 88.76 -9.37
CA TYR A 277 -4.30 89.46 -8.88
C TYR A 277 -3.50 90.10 -10.01
N ASP A 278 -3.34 89.40 -11.14
CA ASP A 278 -2.66 89.95 -12.31
C ASP A 278 -3.42 91.17 -12.88
N GLU A 279 -4.75 91.07 -13.03
CA GLU A 279 -5.61 92.17 -13.50
C GLU A 279 -5.59 93.38 -12.54
N ASP A 280 -5.69 93.13 -11.23
CA ASP A 280 -5.63 94.19 -10.22
C ASP A 280 -4.26 94.86 -10.18
N THR A 281 -3.18 94.08 -10.34
CA THR A 281 -1.81 94.60 -10.40
C THR A 281 -1.63 95.46 -11.63
N GLU A 282 -2.09 95.01 -12.81
CA GLU A 282 -2.03 95.78 -14.05
C GLU A 282 -2.83 97.09 -13.94
N GLN A 283 -4.02 97.05 -13.33
CA GLN A 283 -4.81 98.27 -13.06
C GLN A 283 -4.10 99.23 -12.11
N LEU A 284 -3.52 98.73 -11.01
CA LEU A 284 -2.78 99.56 -10.07
C LEU A 284 -1.52 100.15 -10.72
N GLU A 285 -0.80 99.38 -11.52
CA GLU A 285 0.36 99.86 -12.28
C GLU A 285 -0.04 100.95 -13.27
N SER A 286 -1.16 100.78 -14.00
CA SER A 286 -1.71 101.80 -14.89
C SER A 286 -2.09 103.08 -14.13
N ASN A 287 -2.79 102.95 -13.00
CA ASN A 287 -3.16 104.09 -12.16
C ASN A 287 -1.92 104.82 -11.62
N ILE A 288 -0.88 104.08 -11.20
CA ILE A 288 0.40 104.66 -10.77
C ILE A 288 1.06 105.41 -11.93
N ALA A 289 1.05 104.85 -13.14
CA ALA A 289 1.60 105.51 -14.33
C ALA A 289 0.85 106.81 -14.66
N GLU A 290 -0.49 106.80 -14.64
CA GLU A 290 -1.33 107.98 -14.83
C GLU A 290 -1.08 109.05 -13.77
N LEU A 291 -1.02 108.66 -12.48
CA LEU A 291 -0.72 109.58 -11.39
C LEU A 291 0.68 110.20 -11.51
N LYS A 292 1.67 109.43 -11.99
CA LYS A 292 3.01 109.96 -12.27
C LYS A 292 2.97 111.01 -13.39
N ILE A 293 2.26 110.75 -14.48
CA ILE A 293 2.09 111.71 -15.58
C ILE A 293 1.40 112.99 -15.06
N ASN A 294 0.30 112.85 -14.32
CA ASN A 294 -0.41 113.99 -13.72
C ASN A 294 0.47 114.79 -12.75
N LEU A 295 1.29 114.11 -11.94
CA LEU A 295 2.23 114.76 -11.05
C LEU A 295 3.27 115.55 -11.85
N ASP A 296 3.86 114.96 -12.88
CA ASP A 296 4.82 115.61 -13.76
C ASP A 296 4.21 116.86 -14.41
N GLU A 297 2.98 116.77 -14.93
CA GLU A 297 2.24 117.92 -15.48
C GLU A 297 2.02 119.04 -14.46
N ILE A 298 1.57 118.71 -13.24
CA ILE A 298 1.36 119.69 -12.17
C ILE A 298 2.70 120.33 -11.76
N THR A 299 3.79 119.55 -11.70
CA THR A 299 5.11 120.09 -11.37
C THR A 299 5.60 121.06 -12.44
N GLU A 300 5.40 120.75 -13.71
CA GLU A 300 5.74 121.65 -14.83
C GLU A 300 4.91 122.93 -14.77
N GLN A 301 3.59 122.81 -14.58
CA GLN A 301 2.71 123.98 -14.39
C GLN A 301 3.14 124.84 -13.20
N ARG A 302 3.56 124.21 -12.09
CA ARG A 302 4.06 124.91 -10.91
C ARG A 302 5.39 125.62 -11.20
N ILE A 303 6.30 125.01 -11.97
CA ILE A 303 7.56 125.64 -12.41
C ILE A 303 7.24 126.89 -13.23
N ILE A 304 6.40 126.77 -14.26
CA ILE A 304 5.99 127.90 -15.13
C ILE A 304 5.33 129.01 -14.31
N ALA A 305 4.42 128.66 -13.38
CA ALA A 305 3.76 129.63 -12.52
C ALA A 305 4.76 130.34 -11.60
N ASN A 306 5.70 129.61 -10.98
CA ASN A 306 6.76 130.16 -10.16
C ASN A 306 7.67 131.11 -10.96
N GLU A 307 8.07 130.74 -12.17
CA GLU A 307 8.85 131.63 -13.05
C GLU A 307 8.10 132.92 -13.36
N LYS A 308 6.79 132.82 -13.64
CA LYS A 308 5.93 133.99 -13.89
C LYS A 308 5.80 134.87 -12.65
N TYR A 309 5.62 134.29 -11.47
CA TYR A 309 5.60 135.03 -10.21
C TYR A 309 6.96 135.67 -9.93
N ALA A 310 8.07 134.98 -10.15
CA ALA A 310 9.42 135.53 -10.01
C ALA A 310 9.65 136.73 -10.93
N LYS A 311 9.25 136.63 -12.21
CA LYS A 311 9.31 137.75 -13.18
C LYS A 311 8.47 138.95 -12.71
N ARG A 312 7.22 138.73 -12.30
CA ARG A 312 6.34 139.80 -11.78
C ARG A 312 6.86 140.41 -10.49
N GLN A 313 7.43 139.60 -9.60
CA GLN A 313 8.02 140.10 -8.37
C GLN A 313 9.22 141.00 -8.68
N ALA A 314 10.08 140.61 -9.63
CA ALA A 314 11.16 141.46 -10.11
C ALA A 314 10.63 142.78 -10.72
N GLU A 315 9.56 142.75 -11.52
CA GLU A 315 8.91 143.96 -12.05
C GLU A 315 8.35 144.87 -10.93
N ILE A 316 7.74 144.30 -9.90
CA ILE A 316 7.23 145.04 -8.73
C ILE A 316 8.39 145.66 -7.95
N ASP A 317 9.46 144.89 -7.71
CA ASP A 317 10.64 145.35 -6.98
C ASP A 317 11.34 146.48 -7.75
N ASP A 318 11.47 146.36 -9.07
CA ASP A 318 11.96 147.42 -9.96
C ASP A 318 11.07 148.67 -9.91
N TRP A 319 9.74 148.51 -9.89
CA TRP A 319 8.80 149.64 -9.77
C TRP A 319 8.86 150.30 -8.39
N LEU A 320 8.97 149.51 -7.32
CA LEU A 320 9.13 150.02 -5.95
C LEU A 320 10.45 150.77 -5.81
N GLU A 321 11.53 150.28 -6.39
CA GLU A 321 12.82 150.98 -6.38
C GLU A 321 12.76 152.26 -7.22
N TYR A 322 12.13 152.22 -8.40
CA TYR A 322 11.86 153.43 -9.19
C TYR A 322 11.02 154.45 -8.40
N ARG A 323 9.98 154.00 -7.70
CA ARG A 323 9.13 154.84 -6.85
C ARG A 323 9.92 155.42 -5.68
N ARG A 324 10.77 154.62 -5.02
CA ARG A 324 11.66 155.05 -3.93
C ARG A 324 12.62 156.13 -4.42
N ILE A 325 13.24 155.94 -5.59
CA ILE A 325 14.13 156.93 -6.23
C ILE A 325 13.35 158.22 -6.57
N LYS A 326 12.12 158.10 -7.09
CA LYS A 326 11.27 159.25 -7.43
C LYS A 326 10.83 160.03 -6.19
N GLU A 327 10.37 159.34 -5.13
CA GLU A 327 9.99 159.95 -3.85
C GLU A 327 11.20 160.62 -3.18
N ALA A 328 12.39 160.00 -3.22
CA ALA A 328 13.61 160.62 -2.72
C ALA A 328 13.96 161.91 -3.47
N LYS A 329 13.82 161.90 -4.80
CA LYS A 329 14.06 163.07 -5.66
C LYS A 329 13.05 164.19 -5.40
N GLU A 330 11.77 163.85 -5.23
CA GLU A 330 10.71 164.82 -4.92
C GLU A 330 10.87 165.39 -3.49
N LEU A 331 11.26 164.56 -2.52
CA LEU A 331 11.58 165.00 -1.17
C LEU A 331 12.78 165.95 -1.15
N GLN A 332 13.80 165.69 -1.96
CA GLN A 332 14.94 166.59 -2.15
C GLN A 332 14.49 167.92 -2.77
N ARG A 333 13.63 167.88 -3.79
CA ARG A 333 13.03 169.08 -4.41
C ARG A 333 12.19 169.89 -3.41
N MET A 334 11.42 169.23 -2.56
CA MET A 334 10.65 169.87 -1.49
C MET A 334 11.55 170.49 -0.42
N LYS A 335 12.68 169.85 -0.10
CA LYS A 335 13.71 170.43 0.78
C LYS A 335 14.34 171.67 0.15
N GLU A 336 14.64 171.65 -1.16
CA GLU A 336 15.14 172.81 -1.91
C GLU A 336 14.13 173.96 -1.92
N ILE A 337 12.85 173.68 -2.17
CA ILE A 337 11.78 174.69 -2.13
C ILE A 337 11.61 175.26 -0.72
N LYS A 338 11.61 174.41 0.33
CA LYS A 338 11.56 174.87 1.72
C LYS A 338 12.78 175.69 2.11
N ALA A 339 13.99 175.31 1.66
CA ALA A 339 15.20 176.09 1.85
C ALA A 339 15.11 177.44 1.14
N ALA A 340 14.68 177.47 -0.12
CA ALA A 340 14.43 178.70 -0.87
C ALA A 340 13.40 179.61 -0.17
N THR A 341 12.33 179.02 0.37
CA THR A 341 11.28 179.73 1.13
C THR A 341 11.84 180.29 2.45
N LYS A 342 12.66 179.52 3.17
CA LYS A 342 13.34 180.00 4.39
C LYS A 342 14.34 181.10 4.09
N ILE A 343 15.08 181.03 2.98
CA ILE A 343 15.96 182.10 2.51
C ILE A 343 15.15 183.35 2.17
N GLN A 344 14.02 183.21 1.44
CA GLN A 344 13.12 184.34 1.15
C GLN A 344 12.53 184.96 2.42
N ALA A 345 12.12 184.15 3.40
CA ALA A 345 11.57 184.62 4.67
C ALA A 345 12.65 185.27 5.55
N TRP A 346 13.86 184.72 5.58
CA TRP A 346 15.02 185.32 6.25
C TRP A 346 15.37 186.67 5.64
N TRP A 347 15.44 186.76 4.31
CA TRP A 347 15.73 188.02 3.61
C TRP A 347 14.64 189.08 3.86
N ARG A 348 13.36 188.71 3.83
CA ARG A 348 12.25 189.62 4.21
C ARG A 348 12.31 190.06 5.68
N GLY A 349 12.70 189.16 6.58
CA GLY A 349 12.89 189.48 8.00
C GLY A 349 14.09 190.37 8.30
N VAL A 350 15.19 190.23 7.53
CA VAL A 350 16.37 191.11 7.60
C VAL A 350 16.03 192.50 7.06
N MET A 351 15.29 192.61 5.95
CA MET A 351 14.78 193.88 5.43
C MET A 351 13.94 194.65 6.48
N PHE A 352 13.07 193.96 7.20
CA PHE A 352 12.21 194.59 8.22
C PHE A 352 12.98 195.03 9.47
N ARG A 353 13.90 194.20 9.98
CA ARG A 353 14.63 194.47 11.23
C ARG A 353 15.77 195.48 11.10
N LYS A 354 16.41 195.58 9.93
CA LYS A 354 17.44 196.60 9.68
C LYS A 354 16.89 197.93 9.16
N GLN A 355 15.56 198.09 9.09
CA GLN A 355 14.89 199.33 8.66
C GLN A 355 15.45 199.91 7.35
N LEU A 356 15.86 199.02 6.43
CA LEU A 356 16.36 199.36 5.12
C LEU A 356 15.18 199.31 4.13
N GLY A 357 14.99 200.40 3.40
CA GLY A 357 13.79 200.60 2.59
C GLY A 357 12.65 201.29 3.35
N PRO A 358 11.39 201.15 2.94
CA PRO A 358 10.33 202.15 3.11
C PRO A 358 9.79 202.39 4.55
N TYR A 359 10.51 201.96 5.59
CA TYR A 359 10.03 201.92 6.98
C TYR A 359 10.66 202.97 7.93
N ARG A 360 11.30 204.03 7.43
CA ARG A 360 11.84 205.16 8.25
C ARG A 360 10.87 206.35 8.30
N LYS A 361 10.44 206.78 9.51
CA LYS A 361 9.45 207.85 9.76
C LYS A 361 10.02 209.27 9.57
N LYS A 362 9.34 210.14 8.79
CA LYS A 362 9.60 211.60 8.64
C LYS A 362 8.44 212.45 9.19
N LYS A 363 8.77 213.65 9.72
CA LYS A 363 7.86 214.73 10.14
C LYS A 363 7.38 215.58 8.94
N LYS A 364 6.10 215.99 9.02
CA LYS A 364 5.36 217.15 8.45
C LYS A 364 5.39 217.43 6.92
N GLY A 365 4.17 217.63 6.37
CA GLY A 365 3.88 218.37 5.12
C GLY A 365 3.02 217.58 4.13
N LYS A 366 1.69 217.66 4.21
CA LYS A 366 0.77 218.45 3.34
C LYS A 366 0.84 218.09 1.83
N GLY A 367 -0.29 217.58 1.32
CA GLY A 367 -0.81 218.02 0.01
C GLY A 367 -0.92 216.99 -1.12
N LYS A 368 -2.17 216.55 -1.34
CA LYS A 368 -2.90 216.49 -2.62
C LYS A 368 -2.36 215.71 -3.85
N ASP A 369 -3.30 214.90 -4.33
CA ASP A 369 -3.78 214.77 -5.72
C ASP A 369 -3.27 213.67 -6.68
N LYS A 370 -4.31 212.99 -7.23
CA LYS A 370 -4.46 212.45 -8.60
C LYS A 370 -3.72 211.16 -8.97
N LYS A 371 -4.15 210.32 -9.93
CA LYS A 371 -5.41 210.07 -10.67
C LYS A 371 -5.02 209.05 -11.77
N GLY A 372 -5.56 207.83 -11.74
CA GLY A 372 -5.60 206.90 -12.91
C GLY A 372 -4.23 206.45 -13.49
N LYS A 373 -4.12 205.56 -14.48
CA LYS A 373 -5.07 204.77 -15.28
C LYS A 373 -4.25 203.83 -16.18
N LYS A 374 -4.74 202.59 -16.41
CA LYS A 374 -4.51 201.74 -17.61
C LYS A 374 -3.06 201.21 -17.83
N LYS A 375 -2.80 200.07 -18.49
CA LYS A 375 -3.52 199.24 -19.48
C LYS A 375 -2.80 197.88 -19.53
N GLY A 376 -3.50 196.76 -19.62
CA GLY A 376 -3.61 195.99 -20.89
C GLY A 376 -3.03 194.58 -20.71
N LYS A 377 -3.25 193.58 -21.56
CA LYS A 377 -4.25 193.23 -22.59
C LYS A 377 -3.77 191.86 -23.09
N LYS A 378 -4.71 190.96 -23.43
CA LYS A 378 -4.54 189.62 -24.01
C LYS A 378 -4.03 188.52 -23.09
#